data_AF-A0A848ZD82-F1
#
_entry.id   AF-A0A848ZD82-F1
#
_cell.length_a   1.000
_cell.length_b   1.000
_cell.length_c   1.000
_cell.angle_alpha   90.00
_cell.angle_beta   90.00
_cell.angle_gamma   90.00
#
_symmetry.space_group_name_H-M   'P 1'
#
loop_
_entity.id
_entity.type
_entity.pdbx_description
1 polymer ?
#
loop_
_entity_poly.entity_id
_entity_poly.type
_entity_poly.pdbx_seq_one_letter_code
_entity_poly.pdbx_strand_id
1 'polypeptide(L)'
;MNNKSKNGIVEIIGGNNFEWLSREFDRETQLQDIPDEILALISSVDVTTRDYANDRNAVVSIAFITFAYKMADKVQHAKYGSNDILLLKVLAKNEVSRRKGKAISENELWDAPVYDLITGEVGEKIRGTRFMTNPA
;
A
#
# COMPACT_ATOMS: atom_id res chain seq x y z
N MET A 1 -23.14 29.95 -7.35
CA MET A 1 -21.82 29.56 -6.80
C MET A 1 -21.94 28.16 -6.25
N ASN A 2 -21.30 27.17 -6.88
CA ASN A 2 -21.43 25.76 -6.51
C ASN A 2 -20.23 25.38 -5.63
N ASN A 3 -20.46 25.20 -4.33
CA ASN A 3 -19.50 24.62 -3.38
C ASN A 3 -19.42 23.09 -3.61
N LYS A 4 -18.77 22.65 -4.70
CA LYS A 4 -18.43 21.24 -4.90
C LYS A 4 -16.99 20.98 -4.45
N SER A 5 -16.88 20.45 -3.23
CA SER A 5 -15.78 19.62 -2.68
C SER A 5 -14.33 20.05 -3.01
N LYS A 6 -13.74 20.87 -2.14
CA LYS A 6 -12.28 21.07 -2.02
C LYS A 6 -11.57 19.89 -1.31
N ASN A 7 -11.84 18.65 -1.74
CA ASN A 7 -11.14 17.46 -1.26
C ASN A 7 -10.80 16.59 -2.47
N GLY A 8 -9.88 17.05 -3.31
CA GLY A 8 -9.36 16.24 -4.41
C GLY A 8 -8.58 15.03 -3.88
N ILE A 9 -8.60 13.91 -4.60
CA ILE A 9 -7.83 12.70 -4.22
C ILE A 9 -6.33 13.01 -3.99
N VAL A 10 -5.78 13.96 -4.77
CA VAL A 10 -4.41 14.47 -4.62
C VAL A 10 -4.22 15.22 -3.30
N GLU A 11 -5.21 15.99 -2.83
CA GLU A 11 -5.14 16.69 -1.55
C GLU A 11 -5.15 15.71 -0.37
N ILE A 12 -5.94 14.63 -0.48
CA ILE A 12 -5.99 13.58 0.57
C ILE A 12 -4.68 12.80 0.62
N ILE A 13 -4.17 12.36 -0.53
CA ILE A 13 -2.88 11.66 -0.61
C ILE A 13 -1.73 12.57 -0.16
N GLY A 14 -1.82 13.86 -0.47
CA GLY A 14 -0.76 14.85 -0.34
C GLY A 14 0.02 14.97 -1.65
N GLY A 15 0.27 16.20 -2.09
CA GLY A 15 0.89 16.48 -3.39
C GLY A 15 2.25 15.79 -3.58
N ASN A 16 3.13 15.84 -2.58
CA ASN A 16 4.44 15.22 -2.63
C ASN A 16 4.36 13.68 -2.73
N ASN A 17 3.47 13.07 -1.95
CA ASN A 17 3.27 11.61 -1.97
C ASN A 17 2.71 11.16 -3.32
N PHE A 18 1.76 11.93 -3.88
CA PHE A 18 1.21 11.67 -5.20
C PHE A 18 2.26 11.83 -6.30
N GLU A 19 3.08 12.89 -6.24
CA GLU A 19 4.16 13.12 -7.20
C GLU A 19 5.15 11.95 -7.19
N TRP A 20 5.62 11.53 -6.01
CA TRP A 20 6.50 10.38 -5.87
C TRP A 20 5.89 9.10 -6.46
N LEU A 21 4.63 8.78 -6.13
CA LEU A 21 3.92 7.65 -6.72
C LEU A 21 3.82 7.72 -8.25
N SER A 22 3.70 8.92 -8.81
CA SER A 22 3.50 9.11 -10.24
C SER A 22 4.79 9.16 -11.07
N ARG A 23 5.92 9.49 -10.46
CA ARG A 23 7.19 9.77 -11.15
C ARG A 23 8.32 8.83 -10.76
N GLU A 24 8.39 8.47 -9.48
CA GLU A 24 9.53 7.73 -8.91
C GLU A 24 9.18 6.25 -8.68
N PHE A 25 7.91 5.94 -8.36
CA PHE A 25 7.50 4.55 -8.16
C PHE A 25 7.43 3.79 -9.50
N ASP A 26 8.27 2.75 -9.63
CA ASP A 26 8.44 1.94 -10.83
C ASP A 26 8.59 0.43 -10.51
N ARG A 27 9.04 -0.35 -11.52
CA ARG A 27 9.22 -1.80 -11.40
C ARG A 27 10.47 -2.23 -10.66
N GLU A 28 11.42 -1.35 -10.41
CA GLU A 28 12.64 -1.65 -9.65
C GLU A 28 12.53 -1.17 -8.21
N THR A 29 11.53 -0.34 -7.91
CA THR A 29 11.29 0.23 -6.59
C THR A 29 11.13 -0.84 -5.50
N GLN A 30 12.02 -0.82 -4.51
CA GLN A 30 12.04 -1.69 -3.34
C GLN A 30 11.42 -0.99 -2.12
N LEU A 31 11.19 -1.74 -1.03
CA LEU A 31 10.62 -1.17 0.20
C LEU A 31 11.48 -0.05 0.80
N GLN A 32 12.81 -0.16 0.65
CA GLN A 32 13.75 0.82 1.16
C GLN A 32 13.73 2.17 0.41
N ASP A 33 13.21 2.18 -0.82
CA ASP A 33 13.11 3.40 -1.63
C ASP A 33 11.86 4.22 -1.28
N ILE A 34 10.90 3.62 -0.58
CA ILE A 34 9.65 4.29 -0.21
C ILE A 34 9.93 5.40 0.82
N PRO A 35 9.42 6.63 0.61
CA PRO A 35 9.53 7.73 1.57
C PRO A 35 8.96 7.39 2.96
N ASP A 36 9.61 7.90 4.00
CA ASP A 36 9.18 7.69 5.40
C ASP A 36 7.74 8.14 5.64
N GLU A 37 7.29 9.23 5.02
CA GLU A 37 5.92 9.73 5.15
C GLU A 37 4.90 8.71 4.63
N ILE A 38 5.14 8.14 3.44
CA ILE A 38 4.28 7.12 2.84
C ILE A 38 4.26 5.86 3.71
N LEU A 39 5.42 5.41 4.18
CA LEU A 39 5.52 4.25 5.08
C LEU A 39 4.79 4.49 6.41
N ALA A 40 4.86 5.69 6.97
CA ALA A 40 4.17 6.04 8.22
C ALA A 40 2.64 5.99 8.06
N LEU A 41 2.12 6.51 6.94
CA LEU A 41 0.69 6.49 6.62
C LEU A 41 0.20 5.05 6.42
N ILE A 42 0.89 4.27 5.59
CA ILE A 42 0.54 2.87 5.31
C ILE A 42 0.62 2.01 6.57
N SER A 43 1.70 2.11 7.35
CA SER A 43 1.87 1.29 8.56
C SER A 43 0.81 1.56 9.64
N SER A 44 0.18 2.74 9.57
CA SER A 44 -0.85 3.22 10.50
C SER A 44 -2.28 3.00 10.02
N VAL A 45 -2.49 2.44 8.82
CA VAL A 45 -3.85 2.19 8.31
C VAL A 45 -4.63 1.25 9.21
N ASP A 46 -5.89 1.56 9.51
CA ASP A 46 -6.76 0.62 10.21
C ASP A 46 -7.39 -0.34 9.20
N VAL A 47 -7.00 -1.61 9.24
CA VAL A 47 -7.50 -2.65 8.33
C VAL A 47 -8.89 -3.17 8.74
N THR A 48 -9.38 -2.78 9.91
CA THR A 48 -10.69 -3.20 10.45
C THR A 48 -11.82 -2.24 10.09
N THR A 49 -11.50 -1.03 9.60
CA THR A 49 -12.51 -0.08 9.14
C THR A 49 -13.18 -0.57 7.86
N ARG A 50 -14.47 -0.27 7.72
CA ARG A 50 -15.26 -0.52 6.51
C ARG A 50 -15.37 0.71 5.60
N ASP A 51 -14.99 1.87 6.11
CA ASP A 51 -15.07 3.14 5.40
C ASP A 51 -13.68 3.66 5.06
N TYR A 52 -13.07 3.05 4.03
CA TYR A 52 -11.74 3.45 3.56
C TYR A 52 -11.73 4.82 2.87
N ALA A 53 -12.87 5.32 2.40
CA ALA A 53 -12.93 6.56 1.64
C ALA A 53 -12.69 7.80 2.53
N ASN A 54 -13.00 7.70 3.83
CA ASN A 54 -12.84 8.78 4.80
C ASN A 54 -11.57 8.66 5.65
N ASP A 55 -10.76 7.61 5.47
CA ASP A 55 -9.46 7.45 6.14
C ASP A 55 -8.30 7.78 5.19
N ARG A 56 -7.54 8.83 5.51
CA ARG A 56 -6.36 9.24 4.74
C ARG A 56 -5.36 8.09 4.58
N ASN A 57 -5.12 7.30 5.62
CA ASN A 57 -4.15 6.20 5.57
C ASN A 57 -4.61 5.10 4.61
N ALA A 58 -5.92 4.82 4.60
CA ALA A 58 -6.51 3.87 3.68
C ALA A 58 -6.48 4.38 2.23
N VAL A 59 -6.81 5.66 2.00
CA VAL A 59 -6.74 6.27 0.66
C VAL A 59 -5.33 6.21 0.09
N VAL A 60 -4.30 6.53 0.89
CA VAL A 60 -2.90 6.43 0.48
C VAL A 60 -2.51 4.98 0.18
N SER A 61 -2.95 4.03 1.01
CA SER A 61 -2.69 2.60 0.78
C SER A 61 -3.35 2.11 -0.52
N ILE A 62 -4.59 2.51 -0.80
CA ILE A 62 -5.32 2.18 -2.03
C ILE A 62 -4.61 2.77 -3.24
N ALA A 63 -4.18 4.04 -3.16
CA ALA A 63 -3.42 4.67 -4.23
C ALA A 63 -2.14 3.90 -4.52
N PHE A 64 -1.35 3.59 -3.48
CA PHE A 64 -0.11 2.81 -3.61
C PHE A 64 -0.35 1.46 -4.30
N ILE A 65 -1.36 0.70 -3.83
CA ILE A 65 -1.72 -0.59 -4.43
C ILE A 65 -2.13 -0.41 -5.91
N THR A 66 -2.90 0.63 -6.22
CA THR A 66 -3.31 0.94 -7.60
C THR A 66 -2.10 1.14 -8.51
N PHE A 67 -1.09 1.89 -8.05
CA PHE A 67 0.17 2.07 -8.79
C PHE A 67 0.93 0.75 -8.95
N ALA A 68 1.01 -0.08 -7.91
CA ALA A 68 1.62 -1.41 -8.00
C ALA A 68 0.95 -2.32 -9.04
N TYR A 69 -0.39 -2.35 -9.06
CA TYR A 69 -1.16 -3.09 -10.08
C TYR A 69 -0.94 -2.54 -11.49
N LYS A 70 -0.87 -1.22 -11.64
CA LYS A 70 -0.55 -0.58 -12.92
C LYS A 70 0.84 -0.96 -13.40
N MET A 71 1.84 -1.02 -12.51
CA MET A 71 3.20 -1.46 -12.86
C MET A 71 3.20 -2.92 -13.33
N ALA A 72 2.38 -3.78 -12.71
CA ALA A 72 2.25 -5.18 -13.07
C ALA A 72 1.43 -5.45 -14.35
N ASP A 73 0.79 -4.43 -14.93
CA ASP A 73 -0.22 -4.59 -15.99
C ASP A 73 -1.34 -5.58 -15.60
N LYS A 74 -1.77 -5.54 -14.32
CA LYS A 74 -2.81 -6.40 -13.76
C LYS A 74 -4.03 -5.58 -13.34
N VAL A 75 -5.21 -6.23 -13.39
CA VAL A 75 -6.46 -5.64 -12.90
C VAL A 75 -6.58 -5.82 -11.39
N GLN A 76 -6.83 -4.73 -10.68
CA GLN A 76 -7.18 -4.77 -9.26
C GLN A 76 -8.64 -5.20 -9.08
N HIS A 77 -8.89 -6.20 -8.23
CA HIS A 77 -10.23 -6.66 -7.91
C HIS A 77 -10.64 -6.24 -6.50
N ALA A 78 -11.75 -5.51 -6.38
CA ALA A 78 -12.22 -4.95 -5.10
C ALA A 78 -12.39 -6.00 -3.97
N LYS A 79 -12.78 -7.24 -4.31
CA LYS A 79 -12.91 -8.34 -3.34
C LYS A 79 -11.63 -8.68 -2.57
N TYR A 80 -10.46 -8.28 -3.08
CA TYR A 80 -9.16 -8.52 -2.48
C TYR A 80 -8.59 -7.28 -1.76
N GLY A 81 -9.30 -6.14 -1.78
CA GLY A 81 -8.77 -4.88 -1.28
C GLY A 81 -8.31 -4.94 0.18
N SER A 82 -9.07 -5.58 1.07
CA SER A 82 -8.68 -5.70 2.48
C SER A 82 -7.43 -6.57 2.67
N ASN A 83 -7.28 -7.64 1.88
CA ASN A 83 -6.10 -8.50 1.88
C ASN A 83 -4.86 -7.76 1.34
N ASP A 84 -5.03 -6.99 0.25
CA ASP A 84 -3.94 -6.21 -0.33
C ASP A 84 -3.46 -5.10 0.62
N ILE A 85 -4.40 -4.38 1.27
CA ILE A 85 -4.07 -3.36 2.28
C ILE A 85 -3.37 -4.00 3.48
N LEU A 86 -3.81 -5.18 3.92
CA LEU A 86 -3.17 -5.91 5.02
C LEU A 86 -1.72 -6.28 4.68
N LEU A 87 -1.48 -6.84 3.50
CA LEU A 87 -0.12 -7.15 3.04
C LEU A 87 0.75 -5.90 3.03
N LEU A 88 0.28 -4.84 2.38
CA LEU A 88 1.02 -3.59 2.29
C LEU A 88 1.34 -2.99 3.67
N LYS A 89 0.39 -3.05 4.62
CA LYS A 89 0.60 -2.63 6.02
C LYS A 89 1.71 -3.44 6.69
N VAL A 90 1.73 -4.76 6.51
CA VAL A 90 2.77 -5.64 7.10
C VAL A 90 4.13 -5.29 6.53
N LEU A 91 4.24 -5.14 5.20
CA LEU A 91 5.48 -4.76 4.54
C LEU A 91 6.00 -3.42 5.07
N ALA A 92 5.16 -2.38 5.11
CA ALA A 92 5.55 -1.07 5.62
C ALA A 92 5.94 -1.08 7.10
N LYS A 93 5.24 -1.85 7.96
CA LYS A 93 5.60 -1.98 9.37
C LYS A 93 6.97 -2.62 9.58
N ASN A 94 7.31 -3.61 8.77
CA ASN A 94 8.61 -4.26 8.84
C ASN A 94 9.70 -3.32 8.36
N GLU A 95 9.50 -2.59 7.27
CA GLU A 95 10.46 -1.60 6.80
C GLU A 95 10.68 -0.47 7.81
N VAL A 96 9.62 0.09 8.39
CA VAL A 96 9.72 1.07 9.48
C VAL A 96 10.48 0.52 10.68
N SER A 97 10.34 -0.77 10.98
CA SER A 97 11.06 -1.43 12.07
C SER A 97 12.55 -1.62 11.73
N ARG A 98 12.85 -2.02 10.49
CA ARG A 98 14.20 -2.17 9.96
C ARG A 98 14.97 -0.85 10.01
N ARG A 99 14.36 0.26 9.56
CA ARG A 99 14.94 1.62 9.64
C ARG A 99 15.25 2.07 11.07
N LYS A 100 14.53 1.53 12.06
CA LYS A 100 14.77 1.76 13.50
C LYS A 100 15.81 0.81 14.11
N GLY A 101 16.51 0.02 13.29
CA GLY A 101 17.54 -0.93 13.73
C GLY A 101 16.97 -2.19 14.38
N LYS A 102 15.67 -2.49 14.22
CA LYS A 102 15.11 -3.77 14.69
C LYS A 102 15.46 -4.87 13.70
N ALA A 103 15.87 -6.02 14.22
CA ALA A 103 16.06 -7.21 13.42
C ALA A 103 14.72 -7.62 12.76
N ILE A 104 14.74 -7.72 11.44
CA ILE A 104 13.68 -8.36 10.64
C ILE A 104 14.19 -9.73 10.18
N SER A 105 13.31 -10.62 9.72
CA SER A 105 13.76 -11.91 9.19
C SER A 105 14.66 -11.71 7.98
N GLU A 106 15.73 -12.49 7.86
CA GLU A 106 16.64 -12.51 6.71
C GLU A 106 16.02 -13.24 5.50
N ASN A 107 14.87 -12.76 5.01
CA ASN A 107 14.21 -13.31 3.84
C ASN A 107 14.58 -12.49 2.59
N GLU A 108 15.12 -13.13 1.56
CA GLU A 108 15.52 -12.50 0.29
C GLU A 108 14.37 -11.73 -0.39
N LEU A 109 13.11 -12.10 -0.11
CA LEU A 109 11.93 -11.39 -0.60
C LEU A 109 11.86 -9.92 -0.11
N TRP A 110 12.59 -9.54 0.95
CA TRP A 110 12.64 -8.14 1.39
C TRP A 110 13.32 -7.21 0.37
N ASP A 111 14.16 -7.75 -0.50
CA ASP A 111 14.85 -7.03 -1.57
C ASP A 111 14.09 -7.11 -2.91
N ALA A 112 12.94 -7.79 -2.96
CA ALA A 112 12.14 -7.86 -4.17
C ALA A 112 11.43 -6.52 -4.44
N PRO A 113 11.18 -6.17 -5.72
CA PRO A 113 10.38 -5.00 -6.06
C PRO A 113 8.99 -5.04 -5.42
N VAL A 114 8.53 -3.91 -4.92
CA VAL A 114 7.29 -3.82 -4.13
C VAL A 114 6.07 -4.19 -4.97
N TYR A 115 6.07 -3.83 -6.25
CA TYR A 115 4.96 -4.18 -7.14
C TYR A 115 4.83 -5.71 -7.27
N ASP A 116 5.94 -6.46 -7.28
CA ASP A 116 5.94 -7.91 -7.37
C ASP A 116 5.56 -8.56 -6.04
N LEU A 117 6.01 -8.02 -4.91
CA LEU A 117 5.53 -8.44 -3.59
C LEU A 117 4.01 -8.34 -3.46
N ILE A 118 3.42 -7.26 -4.00
CA ILE A 118 1.98 -7.05 -3.97
C ILE A 118 1.26 -7.90 -5.01
N THR A 119 1.75 -8.00 -6.24
CA THR A 119 0.97 -8.54 -7.36
C THR A 119 1.39 -9.93 -7.82
N GLY A 120 2.55 -10.42 -7.38
CA GLY A 120 3.11 -11.74 -7.65
C GLY A 120 2.67 -12.79 -6.62
N GLU A 121 3.52 -13.80 -6.42
CA GLU A 121 3.18 -15.01 -5.65
C GLU A 121 2.77 -14.71 -4.19
N VAL A 122 3.47 -13.79 -3.53
CA VAL A 122 3.16 -13.39 -2.14
C VAL A 122 1.76 -12.80 -2.05
N GLY A 123 1.45 -11.87 -2.95
CA GLY A 123 0.13 -11.27 -3.09
C GLY A 123 -0.96 -12.31 -3.37
N GLU A 124 -0.72 -13.22 -4.30
CA GLU A 124 -1.67 -14.29 -4.65
C GLU A 124 -1.98 -15.21 -3.45
N LYS A 125 -0.96 -15.59 -2.68
CA LYS A 125 -1.15 -16.39 -1.45
C LYS A 125 -1.96 -15.65 -0.39
N ILE A 126 -1.68 -14.36 -0.19
CA ILE A 126 -2.44 -13.54 0.76
C ILE A 126 -3.90 -13.40 0.32
N ARG A 127 -4.19 -13.23 -0.98
CA ARG A 127 -5.56 -13.17 -1.50
C ARG A 127 -6.31 -14.50 -1.37
N GLY A 128 -5.62 -15.63 -1.45
CA GLY A 128 -6.18 -16.95 -1.22
C GLY A 128 -6.46 -17.27 0.27
N THR A 129 -5.92 -16.45 1.18
CA THR A 129 -6.06 -16.67 2.62
C THR A 129 -7.35 -16.03 3.15
N ARG A 130 -8.10 -16.78 3.95
CA ARG A 130 -9.27 -16.27 4.68
C ARG A 130 -8.82 -15.58 5.96
N PHE A 131 -8.99 -14.26 6.01
CA PHE A 131 -8.78 -13.46 7.22
C PHE A 131 -10.11 -13.06 7.84
N MET A 132 -10.12 -12.78 9.15
CA MET A 132 -11.30 -12.25 9.85
C MET A 132 -11.83 -10.94 9.23
N THR A 133 -10.99 -10.20 8.51
CA THR A 133 -11.32 -8.95 7.82
C THR A 133 -12.08 -9.16 6.50
N ASN A 134 -12.29 -10.40 6.05
CA ASN A 134 -13.00 -10.72 4.81
C ASN A 134 -13.90 -11.97 5.00
N PRO A 135 -15.10 -11.82 5.58
CA PRO A 135 -16.05 -12.93 5.68
C PRO A 135 -16.60 -13.32 4.30
N ALA A 136 -16.80 -14.62 4.09
CA ALA A 136 -17.27 -15.21 2.83
C ALA A 136 -18.67 -14.74 2.42
#